data_AF-A0A7W0XBD2-F1
#
_entry.id   AF-A0A7W0XBD2-F1
#
_cell.length_a   1.000
_cell.length_b   1.000
_cell.length_c   1.000
_cell.angle_alpha   90.00
_cell.angle_beta   90.00
_cell.angle_gamma   90.00
#
_symmetry.space_group_name_H-M   'P 1'
#
loop_
_entity.id
_entity.type
_entity.pdbx_description
1 polymer ?
#
loop_
_entity_poly.entity_id
_entity_poly.type
_entity_poly.pdbx_seq_one_letter_code
_entity_poly.pdbx_strand_id
1 'polypeptide(L)'
;GFKAKEKRELLELLEPYRTHERGSGEASRWKPEEELMWEGLRPELVCEIAFDHITGDRIRHGTKLLRWREDKDPRECTMEQLRG
;
A
#
# COMPACT_ATOMS: atom_id res chain seq x y z
N GLY A 1 -12.17 5.06 -0.98
CA GLY A 1 -10.83 5.67 -0.94
C GLY A 1 -10.78 6.69 0.19
N PHE A 2 -9.59 7.10 0.60
CA PHE A 2 -9.39 8.06 1.69
C PHE A 2 -10.07 9.41 1.41
N LYS A 3 -10.75 9.96 2.43
CA LYS A 3 -11.24 11.34 2.47
C LYS A 3 -10.07 12.32 2.48
N ALA A 4 -10.34 13.58 2.15
CA ALA A 4 -9.31 14.61 2.09
C ALA A 4 -8.53 14.78 3.42
N LYS A 5 -9.24 14.68 4.56
CA LYS A 5 -8.61 14.73 5.89
C LYS A 5 -7.67 13.53 6.11
N GLU A 6 -8.16 12.32 5.86
CA GLU A 6 -7.39 11.08 6.01
C GLU A 6 -6.13 11.08 5.13
N LYS A 7 -6.19 11.67 3.92
CA LYS A 7 -5.00 11.82 3.06
C LYS A 7 -3.92 12.71 3.68
N ARG A 8 -4.30 13.78 4.39
CA ARG A 8 -3.33 14.67 5.04
C ARG A 8 -2.68 13.98 6.22
N GLU A 9 -3.49 13.36 7.07
CA GLU A 9 -3.02 12.57 8.22
C GLU A 9 -2.10 11.43 7.78
N LEU A 10 -2.40 10.80 6.63
CA LEU A 10 -1.55 9.78 6.04
C LEU A 10 -0.17 10.32 5.66
N LEU A 11 -0.07 11.53 5.10
CA LEU A 11 1.24 12.11 4.77
C LEU A 11 2.08 12.35 6.02
N GLU A 12 1.47 12.86 7.09
CA GLU A 12 2.15 13.08 8.37
C GLU A 12 2.64 11.76 8.99
N LEU A 13 1.81 10.71 8.94
CA LEU A 13 2.16 9.38 9.42
C LEU A 13 3.32 8.77 8.63
N LEU A 14 3.33 8.94 7.30
CA LEU A 14 4.31 8.32 6.42
C LEU A 14 5.67 9.03 6.42
N GLU A 15 5.71 10.33 6.72
CA GLU A 15 6.92 11.16 6.67
C GLU A 15 8.16 10.53 7.35
N PRO A 16 8.09 10.05 8.60
CA PRO A 16 9.27 9.44 9.25
C PRO A 16 9.74 8.14 8.58
N TYR A 17 8.95 7.52 7.70
CA TYR A 17 9.27 6.28 7.00
C TYR A 17 9.72 6.47 5.56
N ARG A 18 9.72 7.71 5.05
CA ARG A 18 10.12 7.98 3.66
C ARG A 18 11.59 7.67 3.45
N THR A 19 11.87 7.03 2.32
CA THR A 19 13.24 6.78 1.84
C THR A 19 13.71 7.86 0.86
N HIS A 20 12.76 8.67 0.34
CA HIS A 20 12.94 9.62 -0.74
C HIS A 20 13.38 9.01 -2.09
N GLU A 21 13.47 7.69 -2.19
CA GLU A 21 13.55 6.99 -3.48
C GLU A 21 12.25 7.20 -4.24
N ARG A 22 12.33 7.53 -5.52
CA ARG A 22 11.15 7.76 -6.36
C ARG A 22 11.25 6.97 -7.64
N GLY A 23 10.09 6.60 -8.18
CA GLY A 23 9.99 5.96 -9.49
C GLY A 23 8.62 6.12 -10.10
N SER A 24 8.47 5.60 -11.32
CA SER A 24 7.21 5.56 -12.05
C SER A 24 6.56 4.18 -11.94
N GLY A 25 5.25 4.15 -11.73
CA GLY A 25 4.42 2.96 -11.89
C GLY A 25 4.15 2.65 -13.35
N GLU A 26 3.61 1.46 -13.62
CA GLU A 26 3.19 1.06 -14.96
C GLU A 26 2.07 2.00 -15.47
N ALA A 27 2.10 2.34 -16.77
CA ALA A 27 1.13 3.24 -17.36
C ALA A 27 -0.31 2.74 -17.13
N SER A 28 -1.18 3.66 -16.68
CA SER A 28 -2.58 3.33 -16.45
C SER A 28 -3.30 3.09 -17.77
N ARG A 29 -3.97 1.94 -17.91
CA ARG A 29 -4.79 1.60 -19.08
C ARG A 29 -5.91 2.63 -19.36
N TRP A 30 -6.39 3.28 -18.31
CA TRP A 30 -7.53 4.22 -18.38
C TRP A 30 -7.10 5.68 -18.49
N LYS A 31 -5.86 5.99 -18.10
CA LYS A 31 -5.27 7.32 -18.17
C LYS A 31 -3.80 7.21 -18.58
N PRO A 32 -3.51 6.88 -19.86
CA PRO A 32 -2.16 6.61 -20.32
C PRO A 32 -1.24 7.84 -20.29
N GLU A 33 -1.85 9.04 -20.30
CA GLU A 33 -1.18 10.34 -20.24
C GLU A 33 -0.86 10.79 -18.80
N GLU A 34 -1.40 10.14 -17.78
CA GLU A 34 -1.09 10.45 -16.38
C GLU A 34 0.05 9.56 -15.88
N GLU A 35 1.18 10.17 -15.54
CA GLU A 35 2.30 9.48 -14.93
C GLU A 35 1.96 9.07 -13.49
N LEU A 36 2.00 7.76 -13.21
CA LEU A 36 1.91 7.25 -11.86
C LEU A 36 3.28 7.37 -11.20
N MET A 37 3.40 8.21 -10.18
CA MET A 37 4.64 8.37 -9.42
C MET A 37 4.51 7.67 -8.06
N TRP A 38 5.57 7.01 -7.62
CA TRP A 38 5.68 6.46 -6.28
C TRP A 38 6.92 7.00 -5.56
N GLU A 39 6.86 7.03 -4.23
CA GLU A 39 8.01 7.26 -3.35
C GLU A 39 8.12 6.09 -2.37
N GLY A 40 9.35 5.61 -2.15
CA GLY A 40 9.62 4.43 -1.34
C GLY A 40 9.44 4.71 0.15
N LEU A 41 8.93 3.71 0.87
CA LEU A 41 8.80 3.70 2.34
C LEU A 41 9.66 2.58 2.91
N ARG A 42 10.27 2.82 4.08
CA ARG A 42 10.91 1.75 4.85
C ARG A 42 9.83 0.72 5.24
N PRO A 43 10.10 -0.60 5.13
CA PRO A 43 9.12 -1.65 5.34
C PRO A 43 8.88 -1.94 6.83
N GLU A 44 8.54 -0.89 7.59
CA GLU A 44 8.35 -0.92 9.05
C GLU A 44 6.86 -0.82 9.43
N LEU A 45 6.02 -0.29 8.54
CA LEU A 45 4.59 -0.11 8.76
C LEU A 45 3.80 -1.34 8.34
N VAL A 46 2.92 -1.80 9.22
CA VAL A 46 2.00 -2.92 8.95
C VAL A 46 0.56 -2.43 8.94
N CYS A 47 -0.21 -2.82 7.92
CA CYS A 47 -1.64 -2.56 7.85
C CYS A 47 -2.42 -3.83 7.51
N GLU A 48 -3.68 -3.85 7.93
CA GLU A 48 -4.65 -4.85 7.55
C GLU A 48 -5.46 -4.34 6.36
N ILE A 49 -5.66 -5.20 5.38
CA ILE A 49 -6.42 -4.88 4.17
C ILE A 49 -7.54 -5.90 3.95
N ALA A 50 -8.65 -5.43 3.36
CA ALA A 50 -9.63 -6.30 2.71
C ALA A 50 -9.35 -6.33 1.20
N PHE A 51 -9.57 -7.48 0.56
CA PHE A 51 -9.45 -7.66 -0.88
C PHE A 51 -10.34 -8.81 -1.36
N ASP A 52 -10.56 -8.90 -2.67
CA ASP A 52 -11.52 -9.85 -3.24
C ASP A 52 -10.88 -11.23 -3.50
N HIS A 53 -9.75 -11.27 -4.22
CA HIS A 53 -9.05 -12.52 -4.50
C HIS A 53 -7.56 -12.31 -4.81
N ILE A 54 -6.82 -13.41 -4.92
CA ILE A 54 -5.42 -13.46 -5.30
C ILE A 54 -5.29 -14.13 -6.67
N THR A 55 -4.37 -13.62 -7.50
CA THR A 55 -3.99 -14.26 -8.77
C THR A 55 -2.48 -14.27 -8.88
N GLY A 56 -1.87 -15.46 -8.87
CA GLY A 56 -0.43 -15.61 -8.68
C GLY A 56 -0.03 -15.03 -7.32
N ASP A 57 0.99 -14.17 -7.30
CA ASP A 57 1.45 -13.48 -6.07
C ASP A 57 0.89 -12.05 -5.95
N ARG A 58 -0.28 -11.77 -6.54
CA ARG A 58 -0.88 -10.43 -6.54
C ARG A 58 -2.28 -10.42 -5.97
N ILE A 59 -2.53 -9.48 -5.05
CA ILE A 59 -3.86 -9.11 -4.61
C ILE A 59 -4.59 -8.41 -5.76
N ARG A 60 -5.86 -8.76 -5.97
CA ARG A 60 -6.69 -8.26 -7.06
C ARG A 60 -8.05 -7.77 -6.55
N HIS A 61 -8.46 -6.64 -7.12
CA HIS A 61 -9.74 -5.96 -6.89
C HIS A 61 -10.04 -5.63 -5.41
N GLY A 62 -10.93 -4.68 -5.18
CA GLY A 62 -11.48 -4.43 -3.85
C GLY A 62 -10.52 -3.99 -2.75
N THR A 63 -9.23 -3.75 -3.02
CA THR A 63 -8.23 -3.51 -1.97
C THR A 63 -8.55 -2.25 -1.15
N LYS A 64 -8.77 -2.44 0.14
CA LYS A 64 -9.06 -1.36 1.09
C LYS A 64 -8.23 -1.54 2.35
N LEU A 65 -7.54 -0.48 2.76
CA LEU A 65 -6.93 -0.40 4.08
C LEU A 65 -8.05 -0.37 5.13
N LEU A 66 -7.97 -1.30 6.09
CA LEU A 66 -8.90 -1.41 7.20
C LEU A 66 -8.36 -0.69 8.43
N ARG A 67 -7.13 -1.00 8.83
CA ARG A 67 -6.47 -0.42 10.00
C ARG A 67 -4.95 -0.60 9.96
N TRP A 68 -4.24 0.23 10.71
CA TRP A 68 -2.83 0.00 11.03
C TRP A 68 -2.69 -1.07 12.13
N ARG A 69 -1.59 -1.83 12.08
CA ARG A 69 -1.28 -2.93 13.00
C ARG A 69 0.06 -2.67 13.66
N GLU A 70 0.09 -1.67 14.54
CA GLU A 70 1.25 -1.34 15.38
C GLU A 70 1.64 -2.49 16.32
N ASP A 71 0.74 -3.46 16.49
CA ASP A 71 0.89 -4.67 17.28
C ASP A 71 1.56 -5.84 16.54
N LYS A 72 1.85 -5.73 15.23
CA LYS A 72 2.36 -6.83 14.39
C LYS A 72 3.77 -6.54 13.87
N ASP A 73 4.70 -7.50 13.96
CA ASP A 73 6.05 -7.33 13.41
C ASP A 73 6.00 -7.45 11.87
N PRO A 74 6.65 -6.53 11.11
CA PRO A 74 6.69 -6.59 9.66
C PRO A 74 7.19 -7.93 9.08
N ARG A 75 8.09 -8.63 9.79
CA ARG A 75 8.64 -9.92 9.36
C ARG A 75 7.64 -11.06 9.45
N GLU A 76 6.54 -10.87 10.18
CA GLU A 76 5.42 -11.82 10.22
C GLU A 76 4.44 -11.64 9.04
N CYS A 77 4.66 -10.64 8.17
CA CYS A 77 3.83 -10.40 6.99
C CYS A 77 4.34 -11.23 5.81
N THR A 78 3.98 -12.51 5.76
CA THR A 78 4.47 -13.46 4.75
C THR A 78 3.41 -13.84 3.73
N MET A 79 3.85 -14.30 2.55
CA MET A 79 2.96 -14.77 1.48
C MET A 79 2.12 -15.99 1.87
N GLU A 80 2.52 -16.74 2.90
CA GLU A 80 1.75 -17.89 3.39
C GLU A 80 0.39 -17.48 3.94
N GLN A 81 0.27 -16.27 4.49
CA GLN A 81 -0.99 -15.72 4.98
C GLN A 81 -2.03 -15.50 3.87
N LEU A 82 -1.58 -15.48 2.62
CA LEU A 82 -2.41 -15.30 1.44
C LEU A 82 -2.81 -16.64 0.79
N ARG A 83 -2.20 -17.76 1.18
CA ARG A 83 -2.35 -19.08 0.55
C ARG A 83 -3.33 -20.01 1.28
N GLY A 84 -4.35 -19.44 1.93
CA GLY A 84 -5.39 -20.19 2.65
C GLY A 84 -6.02 -21.30 1.84
#